data_AF-A0A8T4NQC4-F1
#
_entry.id   AF-A0A8T4NQC4-F1
#
_cell.length_a   1.000
_cell.length_b   1.000
_cell.length_c   1.000
_cell.angle_alpha   90.00
_cell.angle_beta   90.00
_cell.angle_gamma   90.00
#
_symmetry.space_group_name_H-M   'P 1'
#
loop_
_entity.id
_entity.type
_entity.pdbx_description
1 polymer ?
#
loop_
_entity_poly.entity_id
_entity_poly.type
_entity_poly.pdbx_seq_one_letter_code
_entity_poly.pdbx_strand_id
1 'polypeptide(L)'
;MDRDTANIRIEERVYEKIDDLAEELRLDVPYYPHVYWINKKTRFKDLNLSRRYLDDYRFARSGKNIFLSTTNVILIGSNHVNSISEESGHFLHFTNSSSYTYKRLFEDYFSFEVISEILGFFCSKLISSSRSPYLKYNFEEMPDDPEDISEFLRDVFGTISNLEIDPAADDLIHYEGYKLGDRLFLDYIDGRVSLRKIKHLLQHDFKKRGEAFKEFINLRDRLN
;
A
#
# COMPACT_ATOMS: atom_id res chain seq x y z
N MET A 1 -18.07 -15.17 -21.72
CA MET A 1 -18.39 -14.06 -20.81
C MET A 1 -18.03 -12.78 -21.52
N ASP A 2 -19.00 -11.90 -21.72
CA ASP A 2 -18.78 -10.63 -22.40
C ASP A 2 -17.76 -9.78 -21.64
N ARG A 3 -16.96 -8.95 -22.33
CA ARG A 3 -15.89 -8.16 -21.69
C ARG A 3 -16.43 -7.31 -20.54
N ASP A 4 -17.63 -6.77 -20.73
CA ASP A 4 -18.27 -5.86 -19.78
C ASP A 4 -18.69 -6.58 -18.50
N THR A 5 -19.20 -7.82 -18.59
CA THR A 5 -19.64 -8.58 -17.41
C THR A 5 -18.49 -8.98 -16.49
N ALA A 6 -17.30 -9.23 -17.04
CA ALA A 6 -16.12 -9.57 -16.23
C ALA A 6 -15.58 -8.36 -15.48
N ASN A 7 -15.55 -7.20 -16.12
CA ASN A 7 -15.09 -5.97 -15.53
C ASN A 7 -16.04 -5.51 -14.42
N ILE A 8 -17.37 -5.54 -14.68
CA ILE A 8 -18.40 -5.18 -13.68
C ILE A 8 -18.23 -5.99 -12.39
N ARG A 9 -18.02 -7.31 -12.51
CA ARG A 9 -17.84 -8.17 -11.32
C ARG A 9 -16.56 -7.89 -10.53
N ILE A 10 -15.50 -7.40 -11.17
CA ILE A 10 -14.25 -7.05 -10.48
C ILE A 10 -14.42 -5.71 -9.77
N GLU A 11 -15.04 -4.75 -10.43
CA GLU A 11 -15.36 -3.44 -9.87
C GLU A 11 -16.27 -3.57 -8.64
N GLU A 12 -17.38 -4.31 -8.75
CA GLU A 12 -18.28 -4.60 -7.62
C GLU A 12 -17.52 -5.19 -6.43
N ARG A 13 -16.62 -6.16 -6.67
CA ARG A 13 -15.81 -6.77 -5.61
C ARG A 13 -14.83 -5.80 -4.96
N VAL A 14 -14.25 -4.88 -5.72
CA VAL A 14 -13.40 -3.82 -5.15
C VAL A 14 -14.24 -2.91 -4.26
N TYR A 15 -15.42 -2.50 -4.73
CA TYR A 15 -16.30 -1.60 -3.97
C TYR A 15 -16.82 -2.26 -2.70
N GLU A 16 -17.22 -3.53 -2.76
CA GLU A 16 -17.55 -4.32 -1.57
C GLU A 16 -16.41 -4.32 -0.54
N LYS A 17 -15.15 -4.52 -0.97
CA LYS A 17 -14.02 -4.49 -0.02
C LYS A 17 -13.77 -3.09 0.55
N ILE A 18 -13.96 -2.04 -0.25
CA ILE A 18 -13.87 -0.65 0.23
C ILE A 18 -14.94 -0.40 1.31
N ASP A 19 -16.17 -0.82 1.07
CA ASP A 19 -17.29 -0.64 2.00
C ASP A 19 -17.09 -1.43 3.29
N ASP A 20 -16.71 -2.72 3.20
CA ASP A 20 -16.42 -3.56 4.35
C ASP A 20 -15.34 -2.92 5.26
N LEU A 21 -14.27 -2.43 4.64
CA LEU A 21 -13.16 -1.78 5.36
C LEU A 21 -13.59 -0.42 5.94
N ALA A 22 -14.34 0.37 5.19
CA ALA A 22 -14.79 1.68 5.65
C ALA A 22 -15.75 1.56 6.84
N GLU A 23 -16.63 0.55 6.85
CA GLU A 23 -17.51 0.26 7.97
C GLU A 23 -16.71 -0.16 9.21
N GLU A 24 -15.83 -1.16 9.08
CA GLU A 24 -14.98 -1.67 10.17
C GLU A 24 -14.11 -0.54 10.77
N LEU A 25 -13.54 0.29 9.91
CA LEU A 25 -12.61 1.35 10.30
C LEU A 25 -13.32 2.68 10.61
N ARG A 26 -14.63 2.76 10.42
CA ARG A 26 -15.45 3.97 10.54
C ARG A 26 -14.86 5.14 9.76
N LEU A 27 -14.52 4.90 8.50
CA LEU A 27 -13.97 5.88 7.57
C LEU A 27 -15.03 6.31 6.55
N ASP A 28 -14.82 7.50 5.98
CA ASP A 28 -15.68 8.00 4.91
C ASP A 28 -15.19 7.48 3.54
N VAL A 29 -16.16 7.20 2.66
CA VAL A 29 -15.92 6.87 1.25
C VAL A 29 -16.51 7.99 0.40
N PRO A 30 -15.73 9.07 0.12
CA PRO A 30 -16.26 10.25 -0.57
C PRO A 30 -16.59 9.98 -2.05
N TYR A 31 -15.94 9.00 -2.65
CA TYR A 31 -16.13 8.53 -4.01
C TYR A 31 -15.53 7.12 -4.13
N TYR A 32 -15.73 6.45 -5.28
CA TYR A 32 -15.10 5.18 -5.59
C TYR A 32 -14.01 5.34 -6.67
N PRO A 33 -12.97 4.50 -6.68
CA PRO A 33 -11.95 4.54 -7.71
C PRO A 33 -12.47 3.98 -9.03
N HIS A 34 -11.85 4.38 -10.14
CA HIS A 34 -12.02 3.67 -11.41
C HIS A 34 -11.29 2.34 -11.37
N VAL A 35 -11.95 1.24 -11.73
CA VAL A 35 -11.37 -0.11 -11.65
C VAL A 35 -11.16 -0.67 -13.06
N TYR A 36 -9.94 -1.12 -13.36
CA TYR A 36 -9.62 -1.80 -14.61
C TYR A 36 -9.14 -3.21 -14.37
N TRP A 37 -9.82 -4.20 -14.96
CA TRP A 37 -9.37 -5.59 -14.96
C TRP A 37 -8.36 -5.85 -16.08
N ILE A 38 -7.09 -6.04 -15.71
CA ILE A 38 -5.94 -6.10 -16.63
C ILE A 38 -5.67 -7.54 -17.08
N ASN A 39 -6.51 -8.02 -18.00
CA ASN A 39 -6.39 -9.37 -18.58
C ASN A 39 -5.63 -9.43 -19.91
N LYS A 40 -5.52 -10.64 -20.48
CA LYS A 40 -4.85 -10.93 -21.78
C LYS A 40 -5.27 -10.06 -22.97
N LYS A 41 -6.48 -9.50 -22.93
CA LYS A 41 -7.09 -8.74 -24.02
C LYS A 41 -7.10 -7.23 -23.78
N THR A 42 -6.78 -6.80 -22.56
CA THR A 42 -6.72 -5.39 -22.18
C THR A 42 -5.47 -4.78 -22.78
N ARG A 43 -5.59 -3.58 -23.37
CA ARG A 43 -4.47 -2.84 -23.95
C ARG A 43 -4.36 -1.51 -23.25
N PHE A 44 -3.15 -1.06 -22.98
CA PHE A 44 -2.89 0.21 -22.28
C PHE A 44 -3.62 1.40 -22.91
N LYS A 45 -3.63 1.49 -24.25
CA LYS A 45 -4.30 2.58 -24.99
C LYS A 45 -5.81 2.66 -24.75
N ASP A 46 -6.42 1.61 -24.23
CA ASP A 46 -7.86 1.56 -23.94
C ASP A 46 -8.18 2.09 -22.53
N LEU A 47 -7.18 2.38 -21.68
CA LEU A 47 -7.37 2.74 -20.25
C LEU A 47 -7.49 4.25 -19.97
N ASN A 48 -7.37 5.11 -20.99
CA ASN A 48 -7.34 6.57 -20.85
C ASN A 48 -6.34 7.08 -19.77
N LEU A 49 -5.23 6.36 -19.59
CA LEU A 49 -4.16 6.71 -18.64
C LEU A 49 -3.01 7.42 -19.34
N SER A 50 -2.35 8.34 -18.63
CA SER A 50 -1.10 8.96 -19.10
C SER A 50 0.00 7.91 -19.26
N ARG A 51 0.88 8.10 -20.26
CA ARG A 51 2.00 7.20 -20.56
C ARG A 51 2.93 6.94 -19.36
N ARG A 52 2.95 7.81 -18.35
CA ARG A 52 3.68 7.57 -17.10
C ARG A 52 3.29 6.27 -16.39
N TYR A 53 2.05 5.81 -16.57
CA TYR A 53 1.54 4.59 -15.94
C TYR A 53 1.75 3.31 -16.78
N LEU A 54 2.61 3.37 -17.79
CA LEU A 54 2.84 2.22 -18.66
C LEU A 54 3.48 1.05 -17.89
N ASP A 55 4.37 1.35 -16.95
CA ASP A 55 5.03 0.34 -16.14
C ASP A 55 4.10 -0.23 -15.06
N ASP A 56 3.24 0.59 -14.43
CA ASP A 56 2.17 0.11 -13.55
C ASP A 56 1.20 -0.82 -14.28
N TYR A 57 0.84 -0.47 -15.53
CA TYR A 57 0.03 -1.36 -16.36
C TYR A 57 0.74 -2.69 -16.64
N ARG A 58 2.05 -2.68 -16.91
CA ARG A 58 2.84 -3.91 -17.12
C ARG A 58 2.92 -4.75 -15.85
N PHE A 59 3.08 -4.10 -14.70
CA PHE A 59 3.04 -4.72 -13.38
C PHE A 59 1.69 -5.41 -13.15
N ALA A 60 0.57 -4.71 -13.37
CA ALA A 60 -0.75 -5.30 -13.28
C ALA A 60 -0.94 -6.44 -14.29
N ARG A 61 -0.37 -6.32 -15.50
CA ARG A 61 -0.40 -7.36 -16.53
C ARG A 61 0.30 -8.66 -16.13
N SER A 62 1.25 -8.58 -15.20
CA SER A 62 1.94 -9.75 -14.62
C SER A 62 1.11 -10.50 -13.59
N GLY A 63 -0.11 -10.02 -13.28
CA GLY A 63 -1.02 -10.63 -12.32
C GLY A 63 -0.98 -9.98 -10.93
N LYS A 64 -0.41 -8.78 -10.80
CA LYS A 64 -0.41 -8.01 -9.56
C LYS A 64 -1.52 -6.96 -9.57
N ASN A 65 -1.90 -6.46 -8.41
CA ASN A 65 -2.81 -5.32 -8.31
C ASN A 65 -2.00 -4.07 -7.96
N ILE A 66 -2.53 -2.88 -8.28
CA ILE A 66 -1.89 -1.62 -7.91
C ILE A 66 -2.93 -0.48 -7.91
N PHE A 67 -2.85 0.37 -6.88
CA PHE A 67 -3.61 1.60 -6.75
C PHE A 67 -2.77 2.82 -7.19
N LEU A 68 -3.27 3.50 -8.21
CA LEU A 68 -2.69 4.73 -8.76
C LEU A 68 -3.31 5.95 -8.06
N SER A 69 -2.75 6.31 -6.90
CA SER A 69 -3.27 7.35 -6.01
C SER A 69 -3.55 8.68 -6.73
N THR A 70 -2.63 9.13 -7.59
CA THR A 70 -2.74 10.40 -8.33
C THR A 70 -3.89 10.47 -9.35
N THR A 71 -4.46 9.33 -9.74
CA THR A 71 -5.61 9.28 -10.66
C THR A 71 -6.84 8.58 -10.08
N ASN A 72 -6.78 8.13 -8.82
CA ASN A 72 -7.82 7.32 -8.18
C ASN A 72 -8.23 6.11 -9.03
N VAL A 73 -7.25 5.38 -9.56
CA VAL A 73 -7.47 4.21 -10.42
C VAL A 73 -6.89 2.99 -9.74
N ILE A 74 -7.62 1.87 -9.71
CA ILE A 74 -7.08 0.57 -9.32
C ILE A 74 -6.95 -0.32 -10.56
N LEU A 75 -5.74 -0.80 -10.83
CA LEU A 75 -5.47 -1.81 -11.84
C LEU A 75 -5.46 -3.19 -11.18
N ILE A 76 -6.38 -4.06 -11.59
CA ILE A 76 -6.51 -5.41 -11.03
C ILE A 76 -5.94 -6.41 -12.03
N GLY A 77 -4.78 -7.00 -11.72
CA GLY A 77 -4.18 -8.10 -12.47
C GLY A 77 -4.56 -9.48 -11.95
N SER A 78 -4.95 -9.59 -10.68
CA SER A 78 -5.36 -10.82 -10.01
C SER A 78 -6.66 -10.64 -9.25
N ASN A 79 -7.54 -11.65 -9.36
CA ASN A 79 -8.83 -11.67 -8.69
C ASN A 79 -8.76 -12.26 -7.26
N HIS A 80 -7.56 -12.27 -6.67
CA HIS A 80 -7.32 -12.79 -5.33
C HIS A 80 -7.82 -11.81 -4.28
N VAL A 81 -8.61 -12.29 -3.31
CA VAL A 81 -9.28 -11.44 -2.31
C VAL A 81 -8.27 -10.60 -1.53
N ASN A 82 -7.16 -11.19 -1.08
CA ASN A 82 -6.16 -10.46 -0.30
C ASN A 82 -5.60 -9.25 -1.05
N SER A 83 -5.28 -9.42 -2.34
CA SER A 83 -4.72 -8.34 -3.17
C SER A 83 -5.76 -7.28 -3.50
N ILE A 84 -7.04 -7.64 -3.64
CA ILE A 84 -8.12 -6.65 -3.81
C ILE A 84 -8.31 -5.83 -2.54
N SER A 85 -8.34 -6.50 -1.37
CA SER A 85 -8.51 -5.84 -0.08
C SER A 85 -7.34 -4.91 0.27
N GLU A 86 -6.13 -5.27 -0.12
CA GLU A 86 -4.93 -4.44 0.06
C GLU A 86 -5.00 -3.14 -0.74
N GLU A 87 -5.29 -3.21 -2.06
CA GLU A 87 -5.50 -2.00 -2.87
C GLU A 87 -6.68 -1.16 -2.38
N SER A 88 -7.72 -1.80 -1.85
CA SER A 88 -8.85 -1.11 -1.22
C SER A 88 -8.42 -0.36 0.04
N GLY A 89 -7.51 -0.94 0.83
CA GLY A 89 -6.88 -0.30 1.97
C GLY A 89 -6.01 0.90 1.57
N HIS A 90 -5.18 0.76 0.54
CA HIS A 90 -4.41 1.87 -0.01
C HIS A 90 -5.34 2.99 -0.50
N PHE A 91 -6.40 2.66 -1.24
CA PHE A 91 -7.40 3.62 -1.66
C PHE A 91 -7.94 4.42 -0.46
N LEU A 92 -8.43 3.73 0.57
CA LEU A 92 -8.96 4.38 1.78
C LEU A 92 -7.93 5.26 2.48
N HIS A 93 -6.68 4.81 2.59
CA HIS A 93 -5.60 5.61 3.17
C HIS A 93 -5.40 6.92 2.40
N PHE A 94 -5.20 6.85 1.08
CA PHE A 94 -4.88 8.03 0.29
C PHE A 94 -6.07 9.01 0.17
N THR A 95 -7.30 8.51 0.07
CA THR A 95 -8.49 9.38 0.02
C THR A 95 -8.76 10.07 1.35
N ASN A 96 -8.44 9.43 2.47
CA ASN A 96 -8.69 10.00 3.81
C ASN A 96 -7.53 10.82 4.35
N SER A 97 -6.30 10.63 3.87
CA SER A 97 -5.12 11.38 4.32
C SER A 97 -4.83 12.61 3.47
N SER A 98 -5.34 12.71 2.24
CA SER A 98 -4.87 13.76 1.30
C SER A 98 -3.35 13.75 1.10
N SER A 99 -2.71 12.57 1.18
CA SER A 99 -1.25 12.35 1.05
C SER A 99 -0.75 12.45 -0.39
N TYR A 100 -1.35 13.30 -1.22
CA TYR A 100 -0.99 13.39 -2.64
C TYR A 100 0.33 14.14 -2.84
N THR A 101 1.30 13.46 -3.44
CA THR A 101 2.48 14.00 -4.15
C THR A 101 3.09 15.26 -3.53
N TYR A 102 3.95 15.06 -2.54
CA TYR A 102 4.90 16.06 -2.08
C TYR A 102 6.33 15.57 -2.30
N LYS A 103 7.27 16.48 -2.61
CA LYS A 103 8.69 16.13 -2.67
C LYS A 103 9.19 15.85 -1.25
N ARG A 104 9.29 14.58 -0.90
CA ARG A 104 9.82 14.11 0.39
C ARG A 104 11.35 14.05 0.33
N LEU A 105 11.99 14.12 1.50
CA LEU A 105 13.34 13.58 1.62
C LEU A 105 13.31 12.08 1.37
N PHE A 106 14.47 11.53 1.06
CA PHE A 106 14.62 10.12 0.79
C PHE A 106 14.08 9.24 1.95
N GLU A 107 14.48 9.55 3.19
CA GLU A 107 14.07 8.80 4.38
C GLU A 107 12.55 8.91 4.62
N ASP A 108 11.98 10.10 4.41
CA ASP A 108 10.54 10.33 4.51
C ASP A 108 9.74 9.61 3.42
N TYR A 109 10.28 9.52 2.20
CA TYR A 109 9.65 8.81 1.10
C TYR A 109 9.60 7.31 1.42
N PHE A 110 10.75 6.71 1.72
CA PHE A 110 10.83 5.29 2.06
C PHE A 110 9.90 4.95 3.23
N SER A 111 9.97 5.72 4.32
CA SER A 111 9.11 5.48 5.49
C SER A 111 7.63 5.66 5.19
N PHE A 112 7.25 6.61 4.34
CA PHE A 112 5.86 6.80 3.94
C PHE A 112 5.35 5.61 3.10
N GLU A 113 6.16 5.10 2.18
CA GLU A 113 5.81 3.91 1.39
C GLU A 113 5.69 2.67 2.29
N VAL A 114 6.62 2.46 3.23
CA VAL A 114 6.50 1.38 4.23
C VAL A 114 5.22 1.53 5.06
N ILE A 115 4.91 2.73 5.57
CA ILE A 115 3.66 2.96 6.31
C ILE A 115 2.44 2.65 5.44
N SER A 116 2.47 3.01 4.16
CA SER A 116 1.40 2.72 3.22
C SER A 116 1.20 1.21 3.05
N GLU A 117 2.28 0.44 2.92
CA GLU A 117 2.26 -1.03 2.87
C GLU A 117 1.81 -1.67 4.20
N ILE A 118 2.22 -1.14 5.36
CA ILE A 118 1.71 -1.56 6.67
C ILE A 118 0.18 -1.48 6.67
N LEU A 119 -0.37 -0.35 6.22
CA LEU A 119 -1.80 -0.07 6.22
C LEU A 119 -2.55 -0.91 5.17
N GLY A 120 -2.01 -1.07 3.96
CA GLY A 120 -2.56 -1.93 2.92
C GLY A 120 -2.65 -3.39 3.38
N PHE A 121 -1.55 -3.92 3.92
CA PHE A 121 -1.51 -5.28 4.46
C PHE A 121 -2.46 -5.46 5.64
N PHE A 122 -2.44 -4.52 6.61
CA PHE A 122 -3.36 -4.52 7.75
C PHE A 122 -4.83 -4.57 7.31
N CYS A 123 -5.23 -3.74 6.34
CA CYS A 123 -6.60 -3.75 5.80
C CYS A 123 -6.93 -5.12 5.19
N SER A 124 -5.99 -5.71 4.45
CA SER A 124 -6.22 -7.03 3.88
C SER A 124 -6.42 -8.12 4.95
N LYS A 125 -5.78 -8.00 6.12
CA LYS A 125 -5.95 -8.90 7.26
C LYS A 125 -7.30 -8.75 7.96
N LEU A 126 -7.89 -7.55 7.98
CA LEU A 126 -9.24 -7.36 8.49
C LEU A 126 -10.26 -8.19 7.70
N ILE A 127 -10.07 -8.29 6.38
CA ILE A 127 -10.93 -9.11 5.51
C ILE A 127 -10.53 -10.59 5.56
N SER A 128 -9.23 -10.88 5.64
CA SER A 128 -8.66 -12.23 5.55
C SER A 128 -7.65 -12.44 6.66
N SER A 129 -8.13 -12.71 7.87
CA SER A 129 -7.31 -12.80 9.08
C SER A 129 -6.25 -13.89 9.03
N SER A 130 -6.44 -14.92 8.21
CA SER A 130 -5.48 -16.00 7.97
C SER A 130 -4.41 -15.67 6.92
N ARG A 131 -4.43 -14.49 6.27
CA ARG A 131 -3.36 -14.08 5.35
C ARG A 131 -2.04 -14.06 6.11
N SER A 132 -1.03 -14.73 5.57
CA SER A 132 0.35 -14.66 6.05
C SER A 132 1.11 -13.58 5.27
N PRO A 133 2.09 -12.90 5.90
CA PRO A 133 3.02 -12.06 5.15
C PRO A 133 3.80 -12.94 4.17
N TYR A 134 3.79 -12.55 2.89
CA TYR A 134 4.63 -13.20 1.88
C TYR A 134 5.98 -12.51 1.87
N LEU A 135 6.97 -13.11 2.52
CA LEU A 135 8.33 -12.58 2.59
C LEU A 135 9.17 -13.31 1.54
N LYS A 136 9.28 -12.70 0.35
CA LYS A 136 10.00 -13.29 -0.80
C LYS A 136 11.51 -13.37 -0.55
N TYR A 137 12.03 -12.49 0.28
CA TYR A 137 13.44 -12.35 0.61
C TYR A 137 13.61 -12.26 2.12
N ASN A 138 14.64 -12.91 2.65
CA ASN A 138 15.19 -12.55 3.95
C ASN A 138 16.17 -11.42 3.68
N PHE A 139 15.69 -10.17 3.78
CA PHE A 139 16.60 -9.04 3.88
C PHE A 139 17.41 -9.18 5.18
N GLU A 140 18.66 -8.70 5.18
CA GLU A 140 19.36 -8.49 6.45
C GLU A 140 18.47 -7.64 7.34
N GLU A 141 18.37 -8.00 8.62
CA GLU A 141 17.54 -7.24 9.56
C GLU A 141 18.02 -5.80 9.55
N MET A 142 17.10 -4.88 9.21
CA MET A 142 17.38 -3.46 9.26
C MET A 142 17.83 -3.11 10.70
N PRO A 143 18.82 -2.21 10.90
CA PRO A 143 19.28 -1.83 12.23
C PRO A 143 18.18 -1.21 13.08
N ASP A 144 18.20 -1.34 14.40
CA ASP A 144 17.18 -0.74 15.29
C ASP A 144 17.41 0.76 15.56
N ASP A 145 18.66 1.23 15.54
CA ASP A 145 18.96 2.63 15.82
C ASP A 145 18.56 3.54 14.62
N PRO A 146 17.86 4.67 14.84
CA PRO A 146 17.46 5.56 13.76
C PRO A 146 18.60 6.13 12.91
N GLU A 147 19.78 6.38 13.49
CA GLU A 147 20.96 6.82 12.75
C GLU A 147 21.47 5.68 11.85
N ASP A 148 21.55 4.46 12.40
CA ASP A 148 21.93 3.26 11.65
C ASP A 148 20.93 2.92 10.54
N ILE A 149 19.62 3.19 10.72
CA ILE A 149 18.61 3.03 9.67
C ILE A 149 18.86 4.02 8.53
N SER A 150 19.14 5.28 8.87
CA SER A 150 19.44 6.29 7.84
C SER A 150 20.70 5.93 7.07
N GLU A 151 21.75 5.47 7.75
CA GLU A 151 22.98 4.98 7.13
C GLU A 151 22.74 3.72 6.30
N PHE A 152 22.02 2.73 6.83
CA PHE A 152 21.63 1.51 6.11
C PHE A 152 20.86 1.84 4.84
N LEU A 153 19.85 2.71 4.91
CA LEU A 153 19.11 3.09 3.71
C LEU A 153 19.99 3.89 2.74
N ARG A 154 20.95 4.69 3.22
CA ARG A 154 21.96 5.34 2.36
C ARG A 154 22.98 4.35 1.80
N ASP A 155 23.25 3.24 2.43
CA ASP A 155 24.20 2.24 1.91
C ASP A 155 23.51 1.31 0.91
N VAL A 156 22.30 0.86 1.23
CA VAL A 156 21.45 0.08 0.34
C VAL A 156 21.03 0.90 -0.88
N PHE A 157 20.80 2.21 -0.72
CA PHE A 157 20.23 3.06 -1.77
C PHE A 157 21.05 4.29 -2.19
N GLY A 158 22.24 4.54 -1.64
CA GLY A 158 23.05 5.75 -1.88
C GLY A 158 23.65 5.86 -3.28
N THR A 159 23.51 4.83 -4.11
CA THR A 159 23.83 4.88 -5.53
C THR A 159 22.60 5.08 -6.43
N ILE A 160 21.40 5.10 -5.84
CA ILE A 160 20.14 5.08 -6.57
C ILE A 160 19.64 6.51 -6.76
N SER A 161 19.71 6.97 -8.00
CA SER A 161 19.23 8.30 -8.41
C SER A 161 17.70 8.41 -8.46
N ASN A 162 16.96 7.29 -8.37
CA ASN A 162 15.49 7.29 -8.38
C ASN A 162 14.88 6.06 -7.69
N LEU A 163 14.38 6.21 -6.45
CA LEU A 163 13.77 5.14 -5.65
C LEU A 163 12.50 4.55 -6.25
N GLU A 164 11.73 5.34 -7.00
CA GLU A 164 10.47 4.90 -7.65
C GLU A 164 10.68 3.74 -8.64
N ILE A 165 11.94 3.45 -9.02
CA ILE A 165 12.27 2.52 -10.10
C ILE A 165 13.13 1.35 -9.59
N ASP A 166 13.63 1.36 -8.35
CA ASP A 166 14.54 0.31 -7.89
C ASP A 166 13.78 -0.90 -7.32
N PRO A 167 13.91 -2.09 -7.93
CA PRO A 167 13.22 -3.29 -7.46
C PRO A 167 13.62 -3.73 -6.05
N ALA A 168 14.86 -3.47 -5.62
CA ALA A 168 15.31 -3.82 -4.27
C ALA A 168 14.66 -2.90 -3.22
N ALA A 169 14.42 -1.63 -3.56
CA ALA A 169 13.68 -0.71 -2.70
C ALA A 169 12.24 -1.17 -2.52
N ASP A 170 11.59 -1.50 -3.63
CA ASP A 170 10.23 -2.02 -3.66
C ASP A 170 10.11 -3.32 -2.84
N ASP A 171 11.02 -4.27 -3.03
CA ASP A 171 11.00 -5.54 -2.29
C ASP A 171 11.23 -5.32 -0.77
N LEU A 172 12.09 -4.38 -0.37
CA LEU A 172 12.31 -4.04 1.04
C LEU A 172 11.10 -3.32 1.66
N ILE A 173 10.47 -2.40 0.92
CA ILE A 173 9.26 -1.68 1.34
C ILE A 173 8.14 -2.69 1.65
N HIS A 174 7.88 -3.61 0.74
CA HIS A 174 6.88 -4.65 0.94
C HIS A 174 7.26 -5.60 2.09
N TYR A 175 8.53 -5.98 2.21
CA TYR A 175 8.99 -6.85 3.30
C TYR A 175 8.73 -6.23 4.68
N GLU A 176 9.18 -5.00 4.89
CA GLU A 176 8.97 -4.28 6.15
C GLU A 176 7.48 -3.96 6.38
N GLY A 177 6.79 -3.53 5.33
CA GLY A 177 5.36 -3.24 5.35
C GLY A 177 4.53 -4.43 5.80
N TYR A 178 4.75 -5.60 5.22
CA TYR A 178 3.97 -6.81 5.53
C TYR A 178 4.29 -7.35 6.91
N LYS A 179 5.57 -7.36 7.31
CA LYS A 179 6.01 -7.79 8.64
C LYS A 179 5.35 -6.93 9.72
N LEU A 180 5.45 -5.61 9.61
CA LEU A 180 4.88 -4.68 10.59
C LEU A 180 3.35 -4.63 10.49
N GLY A 181 2.76 -4.77 9.30
CA GLY A 181 1.31 -4.85 9.09
C GLY A 181 0.66 -6.06 9.77
N ASP A 182 1.30 -7.23 9.72
CA ASP A 182 0.81 -8.43 10.41
C ASP A 182 0.83 -8.23 11.94
N ARG A 183 1.92 -7.67 12.47
CA ARG A 183 2.03 -7.35 13.91
C ARG A 183 1.03 -6.28 14.35
N LEU A 184 0.83 -5.25 13.54
CA LEU A 184 -0.20 -4.22 13.78
C LEU A 184 -1.60 -4.84 13.86
N PHE A 185 -1.90 -5.81 12.99
CA PHE A 185 -3.16 -6.53 13.03
C PHE A 185 -3.32 -7.36 14.32
N LEU A 186 -2.30 -8.13 14.71
CA LEU A 186 -2.34 -8.91 15.95
C LEU A 186 -2.53 -8.02 17.18
N ASP A 187 -1.81 -6.91 17.24
CA ASP A 187 -1.96 -5.91 18.31
C ASP A 187 -3.33 -5.24 18.32
N TYR A 188 -3.95 -5.03 17.17
CA TYR A 188 -5.31 -4.51 17.07
C TYR A 188 -6.33 -5.52 17.62
N ILE A 189 -6.24 -6.79 17.22
CA ILE A 189 -7.13 -7.86 17.70
C ILE A 189 -6.98 -8.08 19.21
N ASP A 190 -5.76 -7.98 19.73
CA ASP A 190 -5.48 -8.09 21.16
C ASP A 190 -5.83 -6.82 21.97
N GLY A 191 -6.34 -5.77 21.32
CA GLY A 191 -6.71 -4.50 21.95
C GLY A 191 -5.51 -3.65 22.41
N ARG A 192 -4.28 -4.03 22.07
CA ARG A 192 -3.06 -3.25 22.35
C ARG A 192 -2.99 -2.00 21.48
N VAL A 193 -3.49 -2.06 20.24
CA VAL A 193 -3.65 -0.89 19.36
C VAL A 193 -5.14 -0.58 19.19
N SER A 194 -5.54 0.64 19.55
CA SER A 194 -6.94 1.06 19.41
C SER A 194 -7.31 1.40 17.97
N LEU A 195 -8.60 1.23 17.62
CA LEU A 195 -9.17 1.72 16.36
C LEU A 195 -8.86 3.21 16.12
N ARG A 196 -8.87 4.04 17.19
CA ARG A 196 -8.52 5.47 17.08
C ARG A 196 -7.10 5.68 16.54
N LYS A 197 -6.13 4.86 16.94
CA LYS A 197 -4.76 4.93 16.44
C LYS A 197 -4.68 4.47 14.98
N ILE A 198 -5.37 3.40 14.61
CA ILE A 198 -5.45 2.93 13.21
C ILE A 198 -6.05 4.02 12.31
N LYS A 199 -7.20 4.59 12.70
CA LYS A 199 -7.82 5.71 11.99
C LYS A 199 -6.89 6.89 11.84
N HIS A 200 -6.18 7.24 12.90
CA HIS A 200 -5.20 8.32 12.84
C HIS A 200 -4.14 8.05 11.78
N LEU A 201 -3.55 6.85 11.72
CA LEU A 201 -2.57 6.49 10.70
C LEU A 201 -3.16 6.58 9.27
N LEU A 202 -4.36 6.04 9.06
CA LEU A 202 -5.04 6.07 7.77
C LEU A 202 -5.37 7.50 7.29
N GLN A 203 -5.63 8.42 8.22
CA GLN A 203 -5.98 9.81 7.95
C GLN A 203 -4.79 10.77 7.98
N HIS A 204 -3.60 10.30 8.35
CA HIS A 204 -2.44 11.17 8.52
C HIS A 204 -1.72 11.41 7.18
N ASP A 205 -1.44 12.67 6.86
CA ASP A 205 -0.89 13.06 5.56
C ASP A 205 0.64 13.01 5.46
N PHE A 206 1.28 12.98 6.64
CA PHE A 206 2.73 12.98 6.85
C PHE A 206 3.45 14.07 6.05
N LYS A 207 2.82 15.23 5.79
CA LYS A 207 3.42 16.25 4.91
C LYS A 207 4.60 16.97 5.53
N LYS A 208 4.77 16.94 6.85
CA LYS A 208 5.89 17.61 7.50
C LYS A 208 7.16 16.80 7.30
N ARG A 209 8.26 17.51 7.04
CA ARG A 209 9.60 16.92 6.92
C ARG A 209 9.96 16.15 8.21
N GLY A 210 10.43 14.92 8.05
CA GLY A 210 10.82 14.00 9.12
C GLY A 210 9.66 13.27 9.79
N GLU A 211 8.41 13.58 9.44
CA GLU A 211 7.24 13.07 10.14
C GLU A 211 6.94 11.62 9.80
N ALA A 212 7.03 11.25 8.51
CA ALA A 212 6.89 9.87 8.07
C ALA A 212 8.00 8.99 8.66
N PHE A 213 9.25 9.48 8.60
CA PHE A 213 10.39 8.76 9.19
C PHE A 213 10.20 8.53 10.69
N LYS A 214 9.85 9.58 11.44
CA LYS A 214 9.59 9.46 12.89
C LYS A 214 8.46 8.48 13.20
N GLU A 215 7.36 8.53 12.46
CA GLU A 215 6.24 7.61 12.70
C GLU A 215 6.61 6.16 12.37
N PHE A 216 7.38 5.95 11.31
CA PHE A 216 7.89 4.63 10.95
C PHE A 216 8.75 4.04 12.08
N ILE A 217 9.70 4.81 12.62
CA ILE A 217 10.50 4.38 13.79
C ILE A 217 9.60 4.05 14.98
N ASN A 218 8.64 4.92 15.31
CA ASN A 218 7.72 4.66 16.43
C ASN A 218 6.90 3.38 16.25
N LEU A 219 6.43 3.11 15.03
CA LEU A 219 5.68 1.89 14.71
C LEU A 219 6.59 0.66 14.83
N ARG A 220 7.80 0.76 14.31
CA ARG A 220 8.79 -0.31 14.37
C ARG A 220 9.15 -0.65 15.82
N ASP A 221 9.55 0.32 16.64
CA ASP A 221 9.92 0.11 18.05
C ASP A 221 8.78 -0.50 18.87
N ARG A 222 7.54 -0.12 18.55
CA ARG A 222 6.36 -0.62 19.25
C ARG A 222 5.97 -2.02 18.84
N LEU A 223 6.08 -2.34 17.55
CA LEU A 223 5.61 -3.58 16.98
C LEU A 223 6.71 -4.66 16.96
N ASN A 224 7.99 -4.29 17.11
CA ASN A 224 9.11 -5.23 17.18
C ASN A 224 9.15 -6.07 18.46
#